data_AF-A0A0C2BTJ8-F1
#
_entry.id   AF-A0A0C2BTJ8-F1
#
_cell.length_a   1.000
_cell.length_b   1.000
_cell.length_c   1.000
_cell.angle_alpha   90.00
_cell.angle_beta   90.00
_cell.angle_gamma   90.00
#
_symmetry.space_group_name_H-M   'P 1'
#
loop_
_entity.id
_entity.type
_entity.pdbx_description
1 polymer ?
#
loop_
_entity_poly.entity_id
_entity_poly.type
_entity_poly.pdbx_seq_one_letter_code
_entity_poly.pdbx_strand_id
1 'polypeptide(L)'
;MQPTIYVQFVTTAPGRHHRGFRLRYEIISEAVIKEPPSYLPDDEKMFEHECGGATKPGQLTGEIVSPGYPDTYPRNATCYWLIRVEPRQRVYIRLAHLHLSSTIAECERASLSIIDGYKHRGNVFKKDLTADASEARFCGSQLYYMEEGMKSYLSSANRLLVRHLAELERGPKFVLKAA
;
A
#
# COMPACT_ATOMS: atom_id res chain seq x y z
N MET A 1 14.08 -21.00 6.36
CA MET A 1 13.96 -20.95 4.88
C MET A 1 14.69 -19.71 4.39
N GLN A 2 15.48 -19.82 3.33
CA GLN A 2 16.07 -18.66 2.66
C GLN A 2 15.01 -17.98 1.79
N PRO A 3 14.99 -16.64 1.67
CA PRO A 3 14.08 -15.94 0.76
C PRO A 3 14.41 -16.29 -0.70
N THR A 4 13.39 -16.67 -1.47
CA THR A 4 13.51 -17.08 -2.89
C THR A 4 12.55 -16.27 -3.75
N ILE A 5 13.00 -15.83 -4.92
CA ILE A 5 12.18 -15.12 -5.92
C ILE A 5 12.10 -15.96 -7.19
N TYR A 6 10.91 -16.07 -7.78
CA TYR A 6 10.68 -16.70 -9.08
C TYR A 6 10.32 -15.63 -10.13
N VAL A 7 11.01 -15.63 -11.27
CA VAL A 7 10.70 -14.75 -12.40
C VAL A 7 10.00 -15.57 -13.47
N GLN A 8 8.79 -15.15 -13.86
CA GLN A 8 8.00 -15.81 -14.90
C GLN A 8 7.75 -14.85 -16.07
N PHE A 9 8.03 -15.31 -17.29
CA PHE A 9 7.69 -14.60 -18.53
C PHE A 9 6.69 -15.44 -19.33
N VAL A 10 5.56 -14.82 -19.71
CA VAL A 10 4.45 -15.48 -20.44
C VAL A 10 4.12 -14.63 -21.66
N THR A 11 3.98 -15.27 -22.83
CA THR A 11 3.52 -14.63 -24.08
C THR A 11 2.33 -15.39 -24.65
N THR A 12 1.38 -14.67 -25.22
CA THR A 12 0.14 -15.22 -25.82
C THR A 12 -0.02 -14.86 -27.30
N ALA A 13 0.91 -14.09 -27.89
CA ALA A 13 0.76 -13.50 -29.22
C ALA A 13 1.68 -14.17 -30.25
N PRO A 14 1.23 -15.21 -30.97
CA PRO A 14 1.97 -15.75 -32.10
C PRO A 14 2.10 -14.67 -33.19
N GLY A 15 3.33 -14.41 -33.67
CA GLY A 15 3.58 -13.55 -34.83
C GLY A 15 3.84 -12.06 -34.56
N ARG A 16 3.83 -11.58 -33.31
CA ARG A 16 4.32 -10.24 -32.95
C ARG A 16 5.61 -10.34 -32.15
N HIS A 17 6.71 -9.88 -32.72
CA HIS A 17 8.00 -9.81 -32.04
C HIS A 17 8.18 -8.45 -31.38
N HIS A 18 8.56 -8.46 -30.10
CA HIS A 18 8.94 -7.27 -29.35
C HIS A 18 10.39 -7.42 -28.86
N ARG A 19 11.06 -6.30 -28.57
CA ARG A 19 12.49 -6.25 -28.20
C ARG A 19 12.87 -6.98 -26.89
N GLY A 20 11.90 -7.54 -26.17
CA GLY A 20 12.13 -8.29 -24.94
C GLY A 20 12.42 -7.40 -23.72
N PHE A 21 13.06 -7.99 -22.71
CA PHE A 21 13.42 -7.32 -21.45
C PHE A 21 14.82 -7.74 -21.00
N ARG A 22 15.47 -6.88 -20.20
CA ARG A 22 16.75 -7.17 -19.53
C ARG A 22 16.59 -6.84 -18.05
N LEU A 23 16.86 -7.82 -17.18
CA LEU A 23 16.75 -7.65 -15.72
C LEU A 23 18.14 -7.67 -15.08
N ARG A 24 18.33 -6.80 -14.08
CA ARG A 24 19.46 -6.83 -13.14
C ARG A 24 18.88 -6.89 -11.74
N TYR A 25 19.48 -7.67 -10.85
CA TYR A 25 19.05 -7.79 -9.46
C TYR A 25 20.25 -7.66 -8.52
N GLU A 26 19.96 -7.28 -7.28
CA GLU A 26 20.92 -7.16 -6.20
C GLU A 26 20.31 -7.74 -4.93
N ILE A 27 21.14 -8.37 -4.10
CA ILE A 27 20.72 -8.89 -2.80
C ILE A 27 21.03 -7.82 -1.76
N ILE A 28 19.98 -7.22 -1.20
CA ILE A 28 20.11 -6.14 -0.21
C ILE A 28 19.52 -6.56 1.13
N SER A 29 20.07 -6.00 2.22
CA SER A 29 19.51 -6.18 3.57
C SER A 29 18.14 -5.52 3.68
N GLU A 30 17.22 -6.11 4.43
CA GLU A 30 15.94 -5.45 4.69
C GLU A 30 16.11 -4.08 5.33
N ALA A 31 17.11 -3.92 6.20
CA ALA A 31 17.37 -2.67 6.91
C ALA A 31 17.67 -1.49 5.98
N VAL A 32 18.20 -1.73 4.77
CA VAL A 32 18.54 -0.66 3.82
C VAL A 32 17.38 -0.29 2.88
N ILE A 33 16.28 -1.05 2.90
CA ILE A 33 15.15 -0.77 2.02
C ILE A 33 14.38 0.42 2.57
N LYS A 34 14.29 1.46 1.74
CA LYS A 34 13.55 2.69 1.99
C LYS A 34 12.15 2.63 1.38
N GLU A 35 11.27 3.47 1.89
CA GLU A 35 9.98 3.79 1.29
C GLU A 35 10.15 4.38 -0.13
N PRO A 36 9.20 4.13 -1.05
CA PRO A 36 9.07 4.92 -2.26
C PRO A 36 8.85 6.41 -1.93
N PRO A 37 9.25 7.33 -2.83
CA PRO A 37 9.01 8.76 -2.61
C PRO A 37 7.51 9.06 -2.61
N SER A 38 7.06 9.80 -1.60
CA SER A 38 5.75 10.46 -1.62
C SER A 38 5.75 11.64 -2.58
N TYR A 39 4.57 11.95 -3.11
CA TYR A 39 4.31 13.07 -3.99
C TYR A 39 3.23 13.96 -3.40
N LEU A 40 3.54 15.26 -3.29
CA LEU A 40 2.61 16.32 -2.94
C LEU A 40 2.76 17.46 -3.95
N PRO A 41 1.66 18.13 -4.34
CA PRO A 41 1.74 19.37 -5.09
C PRO A 41 2.47 20.48 -4.32
N ASP A 42 3.08 21.42 -5.06
CA ASP A 42 3.84 22.54 -4.47
C ASP A 42 2.99 23.43 -3.56
N ASP A 43 1.70 23.58 -3.86
CA ASP A 43 0.72 24.36 -3.08
C ASP A 43 0.30 23.67 -1.77
N GLU A 44 0.60 22.38 -1.62
CA GLU A 44 0.23 21.56 -0.45
C GLU A 44 1.46 21.16 0.40
N LYS A 45 2.61 21.84 0.20
CA LYS A 45 3.88 21.56 0.91
C LYS A 45 3.80 21.61 2.42
N MET A 46 2.81 22.29 3.00
CA MET A 46 2.59 22.29 4.44
C MET A 46 2.39 20.88 5.03
N PHE A 47 1.97 19.91 4.20
CA PHE A 47 1.72 18.53 4.60
C PHE A 47 2.89 17.57 4.32
N GLU A 48 4.06 18.07 3.91
CA GLU A 48 5.21 17.24 3.53
C GLU A 48 5.65 16.27 4.63
N HIS A 49 5.60 16.72 5.89
CA HIS A 49 5.99 15.88 7.04
C HIS A 49 4.94 14.84 7.43
N GLU A 50 3.73 14.91 6.89
CA GLU A 50 2.63 14.00 7.19
C GLU A 50 2.39 12.99 6.06
N CYS A 51 2.82 13.30 4.85
CA CYS A 51 2.67 12.46 3.66
C CYS A 51 3.82 11.47 3.51
N GLY A 52 3.76 10.38 4.28
CA GLY A 52 4.66 9.24 4.16
C GLY A 52 5.69 9.15 5.29
N GLY A 53 6.73 8.34 5.04
CA GLY A 53 7.84 8.09 5.95
C GLY A 53 7.94 6.63 6.37
N ALA A 54 8.71 6.35 7.42
CA ALA A 54 8.94 4.99 7.90
C ALA A 54 8.80 4.87 9.43
N THR A 55 8.39 3.70 9.91
CA THR A 55 8.42 3.40 11.35
C THR A 55 9.86 3.42 11.87
N LYS A 56 10.04 3.94 13.09
CA LYS A 56 11.36 3.94 13.73
C LYS A 56 11.76 2.50 14.10
N PRO A 57 13.06 2.15 14.08
CA PRO A 57 13.52 0.87 14.60
C PRO A 57 13.04 0.63 16.03
N GLY A 58 12.52 -0.57 16.31
CA GLY A 58 11.96 -0.92 17.62
C GLY A 58 10.57 -0.36 17.93
N GLN A 59 9.97 0.42 17.02
CA GLN A 59 8.59 0.89 17.17
C GLN A 59 7.61 -0.27 16.93
N LEU A 60 6.88 -0.66 17.98
CA LEU A 60 5.93 -1.78 17.94
C LEU A 60 4.49 -1.34 17.63
N THR A 61 4.16 -0.08 17.91
CA THR A 61 2.83 0.50 17.70
C THR A 61 2.95 1.85 17.03
N GLY A 62 1.90 2.27 16.32
CA GLY A 62 1.88 3.55 15.65
C GLY A 62 0.54 3.87 15.04
N GLU A 63 0.43 5.09 14.54
CA GLU A 63 -0.76 5.56 13.86
C GLU A 63 -0.35 6.27 12.57
N ILE A 64 -1.00 5.90 11.45
CA ILE A 64 -0.83 6.57 10.16
C ILE A 64 -2.11 7.32 9.87
N VAL A 65 -1.99 8.63 9.71
CA VAL A 65 -3.11 9.50 9.36
C VAL A 65 -2.96 10.02 7.94
N SER A 66 -4.08 10.36 7.31
CA SER A 66 -4.02 11.16 6.09
C SER A 66 -3.35 12.51 6.39
N PRO A 67 -2.54 13.06 5.47
CA PRO A 67 -2.02 14.40 5.65
C PRO A 67 -3.16 15.41 5.80
N GLY A 68 -3.01 16.35 6.71
CA GLY A 68 -4.02 17.31 7.08
C GLY A 68 -5.08 16.80 8.03
N TYR A 69 -5.03 15.55 8.52
CA TYR A 69 -6.00 15.06 9.52
C TYR A 69 -5.96 15.87 10.84
N PRO A 70 -7.10 16.21 11.49
CA PRO A 70 -8.45 15.82 11.16
C PRO A 70 -9.10 16.91 10.30
N ASP A 71 -8.44 17.43 9.27
CA ASP A 71 -8.94 18.16 8.08
C ASP A 71 -8.83 17.36 6.76
N THR A 72 -9.26 17.97 5.65
CA THR A 72 -9.29 17.28 4.33
C THR A 72 -7.89 17.04 3.82
N TYR A 73 -7.65 15.87 3.23
CA TYR A 73 -6.35 15.56 2.66
C TYR A 73 -6.04 16.40 1.41
N PRO A 74 -4.75 16.67 1.13
CA PRO A 74 -4.35 17.41 -0.06
C PRO A 74 -4.73 16.66 -1.34
N ARG A 75 -5.19 17.41 -2.35
CA ARG A 75 -5.53 16.84 -3.66
C ARG A 75 -4.27 16.47 -4.43
N ASN A 76 -4.40 15.53 -5.36
CA ASN A 76 -3.31 15.07 -6.23
C ASN A 76 -2.08 14.62 -5.44
N ALA A 77 -2.32 13.96 -4.30
CA ALA A 77 -1.28 13.49 -3.40
C ALA A 77 -1.13 11.97 -3.49
N THR A 78 0.10 11.49 -3.44
CA THR A 78 0.41 10.07 -3.26
C THR A 78 1.38 9.91 -2.11
N CYS A 79 0.94 9.32 -1.00
CA CYS A 79 1.76 9.17 0.19
C CYS A 79 2.14 7.71 0.41
N TYR A 80 3.39 7.48 0.80
CA TYR A 80 3.91 6.13 1.08
C TYR A 80 4.49 6.04 2.48
N TRP A 81 3.96 5.10 3.27
CA TRP A 81 4.51 4.76 4.58
C TRP A 81 5.07 3.34 4.57
N LEU A 82 6.33 3.21 4.97
CA LEU A 82 6.99 1.94 5.17
C LEU A 82 6.85 1.52 6.63
N ILE A 83 6.05 0.48 6.89
CA ILE A 83 5.98 -0.14 8.20
C ILE A 83 6.95 -1.31 8.22
N ARG A 84 7.91 -1.25 9.14
CA ARG A 84 8.87 -2.32 9.38
C ARG A 84 9.00 -2.60 10.87
N VAL A 85 9.01 -3.88 11.20
CA VAL A 85 9.30 -4.42 12.53
C VAL A 85 10.48 -5.39 12.45
N GLU A 86 10.92 -5.90 13.59
CA GLU A 86 12.07 -6.81 13.65
C GLU A 86 11.79 -8.12 12.89
N PRO A 87 12.83 -8.80 12.36
CA PRO A 87 12.68 -10.08 11.71
C PRO A 87 11.93 -11.10 12.59
N ARG A 88 11.05 -11.89 11.97
CA ARG A 88 10.15 -12.87 12.61
C ARG A 88 8.95 -12.27 13.36
N GLN A 89 8.78 -10.96 13.36
CA GLN A 89 7.51 -10.33 13.75
C GLN A 89 6.58 -10.15 12.55
N ARG A 90 5.30 -9.93 12.82
CA ARG A 90 4.28 -9.59 11.81
C ARG A 90 3.60 -8.30 12.22
N VAL A 91 3.12 -7.59 11.21
CA VAL A 91 2.39 -6.33 11.34
C VAL A 91 0.91 -6.62 11.20
N TYR A 92 0.14 -6.19 12.19
CA TYR A 92 -1.31 -6.20 12.13
C TYR A 92 -1.82 -4.76 11.98
N ILE A 93 -2.55 -4.48 10.91
CA ILE A 93 -3.16 -3.17 10.65
C ILE A 93 -4.68 -3.31 10.80
N ARG A 94 -5.29 -2.31 11.44
CA ARG A 94 -6.75 -2.17 11.52
C ARG A 94 -7.15 -0.75 11.16
N LEU A 95 -8.12 -0.64 10.25
CA LEU A 95 -8.78 0.64 9.94
C LEU A 95 -9.62 1.07 11.15
N ALA A 96 -9.31 2.22 11.72
CA ALA A 96 -10.11 2.83 12.78
C ALA A 96 -11.19 3.76 12.21
N HIS A 97 -10.84 4.50 11.16
CA HIS A 97 -11.74 5.37 10.42
C HIS A 97 -11.39 5.30 8.93
N LEU A 98 -12.38 5.28 8.04
CA LEU A 98 -12.18 5.40 6.59
C LEU A 98 -13.31 6.19 5.95
N HIS A 99 -12.95 7.26 5.25
CA HIS A 99 -13.86 7.95 4.34
C HIS A 99 -13.01 8.67 3.30
N LEU A 100 -12.79 8.05 2.14
CA LEU A 100 -11.99 8.60 1.04
C LEU A 100 -12.86 9.23 -0.04
N SER A 101 -14.02 8.62 -0.28
CA SER A 101 -15.04 9.08 -1.22
C SER A 101 -16.43 8.65 -0.77
N SER A 102 -17.46 9.18 -1.43
CA SER A 102 -18.86 8.82 -1.16
C SER A 102 -19.23 7.43 -1.71
N THR A 103 -18.51 6.95 -2.72
CA THR A 103 -18.80 5.72 -3.44
C THR A 103 -17.54 4.91 -3.71
N ILE A 104 -17.67 3.58 -3.62
CA ILE A 104 -16.60 2.63 -3.96
C ILE A 104 -16.22 2.65 -5.45
N ALA A 105 -17.06 3.23 -6.32
CA ALA A 105 -16.77 3.37 -7.75
C ALA A 105 -15.59 4.31 -8.03
N GLU A 106 -15.21 5.17 -7.08
CA GLU A 106 -14.10 6.11 -7.19
C GLU A 106 -12.77 5.54 -6.66
N CYS A 107 -12.66 4.21 -6.54
CA CYS A 107 -11.48 3.53 -6.00
C CYS A 107 -10.18 3.83 -6.76
N GLU A 108 -10.27 4.09 -8.06
CA GLU A 108 -9.12 4.48 -8.88
C GLU A 108 -8.67 5.92 -8.59
N ARG A 109 -9.54 6.76 -8.02
CA ARG A 109 -9.23 8.16 -7.68
C ARG A 109 -8.77 8.29 -6.24
N ALA A 110 -9.46 7.65 -5.30
CA ALA A 110 -9.12 7.74 -3.89
C ALA A 110 -9.07 6.33 -3.27
N SER A 111 -7.87 5.90 -2.90
CA SER A 111 -7.68 4.59 -2.29
C SER A 111 -6.56 4.56 -1.25
N LEU A 112 -6.73 3.64 -0.31
CA LEU A 112 -5.70 3.23 0.62
C LEU A 112 -5.33 1.78 0.31
N SER A 113 -4.07 1.54 0.01
CA SER A 113 -3.55 0.21 -0.31
C SER A 113 -2.57 -0.26 0.75
N ILE A 114 -2.73 -1.49 1.22
CA ILE A 114 -1.74 -2.22 2.03
C ILE A 114 -1.09 -3.26 1.12
N ILE A 115 0.18 -3.04 0.82
CA ILE A 115 0.98 -3.88 -0.07
C ILE A 115 1.93 -4.72 0.79
N ASP A 116 1.72 -6.03 0.77
CA ASP A 116 2.58 -6.97 1.48
C ASP A 116 3.79 -7.35 0.63
N GLY A 117 4.94 -6.77 0.98
CA GLY A 117 6.19 -6.93 0.25
C GLY A 117 6.79 -8.34 0.27
N TYR A 118 6.14 -9.32 0.91
CA TYR A 118 6.52 -10.75 0.84
C TYR A 118 5.50 -11.60 0.08
N LYS A 119 4.33 -11.04 -0.24
CA LYS A 119 3.39 -11.71 -1.14
C LYS A 119 3.80 -11.42 -2.58
N HIS A 120 4.52 -12.37 -3.16
CA HIS A 120 4.73 -12.43 -4.60
C HIS A 120 3.99 -13.65 -5.14
N ARG A 121 3.02 -13.46 -6.05
CA ARG A 121 2.40 -14.60 -6.73
C ARG A 121 3.34 -15.16 -7.81
N GLY A 122 4.05 -16.23 -7.46
CA GLY A 122 4.38 -17.30 -8.42
C GLY A 122 3.18 -18.23 -8.53
N ASN A 123 2.70 -18.48 -9.76
CA ASN A 123 1.54 -19.32 -10.14
C ASN A 123 0.15 -18.85 -9.69
N VAL A 124 -0.58 -18.15 -10.58
CA VAL A 124 -2.03 -18.38 -10.81
C VAL A 124 -2.39 -18.09 -12.28
N PHE A 125 -2.39 -19.14 -13.11
CA PHE A 125 -3.23 -19.21 -14.32
C PHE A 125 -4.66 -19.64 -13.95
N LYS A 126 -5.29 -18.94 -13.01
CA LYS A 126 -6.74 -18.97 -12.83
C LYS A 126 -7.24 -17.53 -12.82
N LYS A 127 -7.98 -17.22 -13.87
CA LYS A 127 -8.72 -16.00 -14.12
C LYS A 127 -9.87 -15.91 -13.09
N ASP A 128 -9.54 -15.66 -11.84
CA ASP A 128 -10.49 -15.09 -10.88
C ASP A 128 -10.15 -13.61 -10.74
N LEU A 129 -10.92 -12.79 -11.45
CA LEU A 129 -10.77 -11.34 -11.62
C LEU A 129 -11.32 -10.56 -10.41
N THR A 130 -11.14 -11.05 -9.19
CA THR A 130 -11.61 -10.34 -7.99
C THR A 130 -10.52 -10.34 -6.92
N ALA A 131 -9.96 -9.15 -6.70
CA ALA A 131 -8.93 -8.77 -5.73
C ALA A 131 -7.50 -9.32 -5.95
N ASP A 132 -6.59 -8.39 -6.22
CA ASP A 132 -5.14 -8.58 -6.16
C ASP A 132 -4.73 -9.05 -4.74
N ALA A 133 -4.46 -10.35 -4.55
CA ALA A 133 -4.25 -10.94 -3.23
C ALA A 133 -2.97 -10.44 -2.49
N SER A 134 -2.09 -9.72 -3.18
CA SER A 134 -0.90 -9.05 -2.60
C SER A 134 -1.20 -7.64 -2.06
N GLU A 135 -2.29 -7.03 -2.52
CA GLU A 135 -2.69 -5.66 -2.20
C GLU A 135 -4.11 -5.64 -1.62
N ALA A 136 -4.25 -5.34 -0.32
CA ALA A 136 -5.56 -5.00 0.21
C ALA A 136 -5.85 -3.53 -0.12
N ARG A 137 -6.86 -3.28 -0.94
CA ARG A 137 -7.28 -1.93 -1.35
C ARG A 137 -8.60 -1.54 -0.70
N PHE A 138 -8.62 -0.35 -0.11
CA PHE A 138 -9.78 0.26 0.54
C PHE A 138 -10.15 1.57 -0.15
N CYS A 139 -11.45 1.83 -0.33
CA CYS A 139 -11.98 3.03 -0.98
C CYS A 139 -13.43 3.29 -0.55
N GLY A 140 -13.99 4.46 -0.87
CA GLY A 140 -15.30 4.85 -0.35
C GLY A 140 -15.26 5.16 1.15
N SER A 141 -16.26 4.71 1.88
CA SER A 141 -16.37 4.89 3.33
C SER A 141 -16.29 3.57 4.10
N GLN A 142 -16.09 3.68 5.42
CA GLN A 142 -16.08 2.54 6.33
C GLN A 142 -17.38 1.72 6.30
N LEU A 143 -18.49 2.32 5.86
CA LEU A 143 -19.77 1.62 5.72
C LEU A 143 -19.73 0.46 4.70
N TYR A 144 -18.72 0.41 3.82
CA TYR A 144 -18.52 -0.73 2.93
C TYR A 144 -17.76 -1.89 3.57
N TYR A 145 -17.19 -1.71 4.78
CA TYR A 145 -16.30 -2.65 5.47
C TYR A 145 -16.81 -2.96 6.87
N MET A 146 -18.00 -3.56 6.96
CA MET A 146 -18.69 -3.78 8.24
C MET A 146 -18.03 -4.86 9.11
N GLU A 147 -17.42 -5.85 8.50
CA GLU A 147 -16.79 -6.97 9.21
C GLU A 147 -15.34 -6.66 9.60
N GLU A 148 -14.89 -7.22 10.72
CA GLU A 148 -13.53 -6.99 11.23
C GLU A 148 -12.45 -7.51 10.27
N GLY A 149 -12.70 -8.63 9.61
CA GLY A 149 -11.80 -9.18 8.58
C GLY A 149 -11.72 -8.31 7.32
N MET A 150 -12.75 -7.51 7.03
CA MET A 150 -12.78 -6.62 5.87
C MET A 150 -12.01 -5.32 6.09
N LYS A 151 -11.69 -4.98 7.35
CA LYS A 151 -11.03 -3.71 7.70
C LYS A 151 -9.67 -3.90 8.39
N SER A 152 -9.15 -5.12 8.35
CA SER A 152 -7.85 -5.46 8.92
C SER A 152 -6.96 -6.21 7.95
N TYR A 153 -5.65 -6.15 8.19
CA TYR A 153 -4.64 -6.85 7.39
C TYR A 153 -3.55 -7.41 8.30
N LEU A 154 -3.20 -8.68 8.08
CA LEU A 154 -2.08 -9.35 8.73
C LEU A 154 -1.00 -9.62 7.69
N SER A 155 0.20 -9.06 7.91
CA SER A 155 1.34 -9.27 7.01
C SER A 155 1.89 -10.69 7.05
N SER A 156 2.50 -11.09 5.94
CA SER A 156 3.17 -12.39 5.82
C SER A 156 4.46 -12.43 6.64
N ALA A 157 5.18 -11.30 6.70
CA ALA A 157 6.39 -11.12 7.51
C ALA A 157 6.51 -9.68 8.03
N ASN A 158 7.70 -9.13 8.20
CA ASN A 158 7.98 -7.98 9.06
C ASN A 158 7.95 -6.61 8.34
N ARG A 159 7.34 -6.52 7.16
CA ARG A 159 7.30 -5.30 6.35
C ARG A 159 6.02 -5.19 5.54
N LEU A 160 5.41 -4.00 5.58
CA LEU A 160 4.30 -3.58 4.73
C LEU A 160 4.62 -2.21 4.13
N LEU A 161 4.10 -1.97 2.93
CA LEU A 161 4.02 -0.63 2.36
C LEU A 161 2.55 -0.20 2.36
N VAL A 162 2.28 0.96 2.96
CA VAL A 162 0.96 1.58 2.93
C VAL A 162 1.01 2.72 1.93
N ARG A 163 0.09 2.74 0.96
CA ARG A 163 -0.04 3.80 -0.04
C ARG A 163 -1.39 4.46 0.09
N HIS A 164 -1.42 5.78 0.24
CA HIS A 164 -2.62 6.58 0.04
C HIS A 164 -2.52 7.28 -1.31
N LEU A 165 -3.52 7.06 -2.17
CA LEU A 165 -3.70 7.74 -3.44
C LEU A 165 -4.92 8.67 -3.32
N ALA A 166 -4.73 9.93 -3.67
CA ALA A 166 -5.75 10.97 -3.65
C ALA A 166 -5.72 11.79 -4.95
N GLU A 167 -6.44 11.33 -5.96
CA GLU A 167 -6.77 12.07 -7.17
C GLU A 167 -8.09 12.83 -6.97
N LEU A 168 -8.32 13.88 -7.75
CA LEU A 168 -9.47 14.80 -7.65
C LEU A 168 -10.79 14.17 -7.17
N GLU A 169 -11.10 14.41 -5.90
CA GLU A 169 -12.33 15.00 -5.30
C GLU A 169 -12.01 15.29 -3.81
N ARG A 170 -12.69 16.25 -3.17
CA ARG A 170 -12.44 16.63 -1.78
C ARG A 170 -12.79 15.48 -0.85
N GLY A 171 -11.81 14.65 -0.51
CA GLY A 171 -12.07 13.50 0.33
C GLY A 171 -11.93 13.78 1.82
N PRO A 172 -12.70 13.05 2.63
CA PRO A 172 -12.64 13.07 4.09
C PRO A 172 -11.47 12.26 4.67
N LYS A 173 -11.41 12.26 6.00
CA LYS A 173 -10.19 12.19 6.81
C LYS A 173 -10.01 10.77 7.36
N PHE A 174 -8.81 10.19 7.44
CA PHE A 174 -8.64 8.84 8.00
C PHE A 174 -7.43 8.67 8.93
N VAL A 175 -7.54 7.63 9.78
CA VAL A 175 -6.57 7.24 10.80
C VAL A 175 -6.46 5.71 10.85
N LEU A 176 -5.24 5.21 10.70
CA LEU A 176 -4.88 3.80 10.78
C LEU A 176 -4.10 3.55 12.06
N LYS A 177 -4.54 2.61 12.88
CA LYS A 177 -3.79 2.18 14.06
C LYS A 177 -3.06 0.87 13.75
N ALA A 178 -1.75 0.86 13.91
CA ALA A 178 -0.91 -0.34 13.94
C ALA A 178 -0.65 -0.70 15.42
N ALA A 179 -1.05 -1.92 15.80
CA ALA A 179 -0.91 -2.47 17.15
C ALA A 179 0.13 -3.58 17.20
#